data_AF-A0AAN8ZGN7-F1
#
_entry.id   AF-A0AAN8ZGN7-F1
#
_cell.length_a   1.000
_cell.length_b   1.000
_cell.length_c   1.000
_cell.angle_alpha   90.00
_cell.angle_beta   90.00
_cell.angle_gamma   90.00
#
_symmetry.space_group_name_H-M   'P 1'
#
loop_
_entity.id
_entity.type
_entity.pdbx_description
1 polymer ?
#
loop_
_entity_poly.entity_id
_entity_poly.type
_entity_poly.pdbx_seq_one_letter_code
_entity_poly.pdbx_strand_id
1 'polypeptide(L)'
;MASHIEKLIFAITLCLLTQLSCAIRISTILNPTRPSLSKSDQQSRDVHELLPFYGLPKGLIPNNVIAYDLADEGDFTITLEHSCYVQFDDLVYYDKKIKGKLSFGLVSDVVGIQAKKLFVWVPITGLKADEDSGSIEFFVGVLSQKLPADQFEAVPTWSELEERMNERETDGGRRKSIERRAILQEQGEDINELAEAFIKNFRNQLRIQRIESFERYQDMLARST
;
A
#
# COMPACT_ATOMS: atom_id res chain seq x y z
N MET A 1 54.59 -15.41 26.03
CA MET A 1 53.44 -14.49 25.84
C MET A 1 53.59 -13.54 24.63
N ALA A 2 54.79 -13.37 24.05
CA ALA A 2 55.00 -12.48 22.89
C ALA A 2 54.36 -12.96 21.55
N SER A 3 54.26 -14.29 21.33
CA SER A 3 53.79 -14.85 20.05
C SER A 3 52.30 -14.61 19.74
N HIS A 4 51.45 -14.47 20.77
CA HIS A 4 50.02 -14.20 20.57
C HIS A 4 49.73 -12.74 20.20
N ILE A 5 50.56 -11.82 20.68
CA ILE A 5 50.41 -10.38 20.43
C ILE A 5 50.75 -10.07 18.97
N GLU A 6 51.82 -10.66 18.43
CA GLU A 6 52.20 -10.47 17.02
C GLU A 6 51.15 -11.01 16.05
N LYS A 7 50.56 -12.18 16.35
CA LYS A 7 49.46 -12.76 15.56
C LYS A 7 48.21 -11.88 15.60
N LEU A 8 47.92 -11.27 16.75
CA LEU A 8 46.78 -10.37 16.91
C LEU A 8 46.97 -9.06 16.13
N ILE A 9 48.19 -8.50 16.16
CA ILE A 9 48.54 -7.29 15.38
C ILE A 9 48.43 -7.58 13.87
N PHE A 10 48.91 -8.73 13.41
CA PHE A 10 48.77 -9.14 12.01
C PHE A 10 47.30 -9.33 11.58
N ALA A 11 46.46 -9.90 12.44
CA ALA A 11 45.04 -10.07 12.15
C ALA A 11 44.28 -8.73 12.08
N ILE A 12 44.58 -7.80 12.99
CA ILE A 12 43.97 -6.47 13.01
C ILE A 12 44.38 -5.65 11.78
N THR A 13 45.67 -5.69 11.42
CA THR A 13 46.18 -4.97 10.24
C THR A 13 45.60 -5.54 8.94
N LEU A 14 45.48 -6.86 8.81
CA LEU A 14 44.82 -7.49 7.66
C LEU A 14 43.34 -7.10 7.58
N CYS A 15 42.64 -7.05 8.71
CA CYS A 15 41.23 -6.66 8.79
C CYS A 15 41.03 -5.17 8.43
N LEU A 16 41.90 -4.26 8.88
CA LEU A 16 41.80 -2.84 8.53
C LEU A 16 42.10 -2.58 7.04
N LEU A 17 43.04 -3.33 6.45
CA LEU A 17 43.36 -3.23 5.02
C LEU A 17 42.22 -3.75 4.12
N THR A 18 41.49 -4.79 4.55
CA THR A 18 40.31 -5.28 3.80
C THR A 18 39.14 -4.31 3.90
N GLN A 19 38.89 -3.70 5.07
CA GLN A 19 37.85 -2.68 5.23
C GLN A 19 38.12 -1.42 4.38
N LEU A 20 39.39 -0.99 4.30
CA LEU A 20 39.77 0.18 3.51
C LEU A 20 39.63 -0.06 1.99
N SER A 21 39.91 -1.29 1.51
CA SER A 21 39.70 -1.63 0.09
C SER A 21 38.22 -1.78 -0.31
N CYS A 22 37.36 -2.20 0.63
CA CYS A 22 35.91 -2.26 0.41
C CYS A 22 35.31 -0.86 0.24
N ALA A 23 35.73 0.11 1.06
CA ALA A 23 35.28 1.50 0.97
C ALA A 23 35.68 2.17 -0.37
N ILE A 24 36.89 1.89 -0.87
CA ILE A 24 37.41 2.49 -2.11
C ILE A 24 36.68 1.97 -3.37
N ARG A 25 36.27 0.69 -3.38
CA ARG A 25 35.50 0.11 -4.50
C ARG A 25 34.07 0.66 -4.59
N ILE A 26 33.47 1.04 -3.46
CA ILE A 26 32.11 1.59 -3.41
C ILE A 26 32.08 3.04 -3.94
N SER A 27 33.13 3.84 -3.69
CA SER A 27 33.20 5.23 -4.17
C SER A 27 33.26 5.40 -5.69
N THR A 28 33.55 4.33 -6.46
CA THR A 28 33.66 4.42 -7.93
C THR A 28 32.42 3.97 -8.71
N ILE A 29 31.29 3.65 -8.06
CA ILE A 29 30.08 3.16 -8.76
C ILE A 29 28.88 4.12 -8.69
N LEU A 30 28.90 5.17 -7.87
CA LEU A 30 27.81 6.17 -7.86
C LEU A 30 28.19 7.42 -8.66
N ASN A 31 28.03 7.35 -9.97
CA ASN A 31 27.55 8.52 -10.69
C ASN A 31 26.21 8.12 -11.34
N PRO A 32 25.08 8.21 -10.60
CA PRO A 32 23.78 8.04 -11.23
C PRO A 32 23.65 9.21 -12.19
N THR A 33 23.75 8.95 -13.50
CA THR A 33 23.45 9.93 -14.54
C THR A 33 22.01 10.35 -14.35
N ARG A 34 21.81 11.43 -13.61
CA ARG A 34 20.51 12.02 -13.37
C ARG A 34 20.04 12.63 -14.69
N PRO A 35 18.86 12.26 -15.21
CA PRO A 35 18.27 13.03 -16.30
C PRO A 35 18.05 14.47 -15.80
N SER A 36 18.83 15.42 -16.32
CA SER A 36 18.68 16.84 -16.00
C SER A 36 17.49 17.38 -16.78
N LEU A 37 16.29 17.27 -16.19
CA LEU A 37 15.08 17.83 -16.76
C LEU A 37 14.88 19.25 -16.23
N SER A 38 14.62 20.21 -17.12
CA SER A 38 14.48 21.62 -16.73
C SER A 38 13.24 21.80 -15.84
N LYS A 39 13.34 22.64 -14.82
CA LYS A 39 12.24 22.92 -13.87
C LYS A 39 10.96 23.41 -14.54
N SER A 40 11.08 24.01 -15.73
CA SER A 40 9.97 24.45 -16.58
C SER A 40 9.26 23.29 -17.28
N ASP A 41 9.97 22.22 -17.66
CA ASP A 41 9.38 21.05 -18.33
C ASP A 41 8.76 20.06 -17.33
N GLN A 42 9.23 20.07 -16.08
CA GLN A 42 8.64 19.25 -15.01
C GLN A 42 7.32 19.81 -14.49
N GLN A 43 7.07 21.11 -14.58
CA GLN A 43 5.82 21.70 -14.10
C GLN A 43 4.64 21.49 -15.06
N SER A 44 4.90 21.11 -16.31
CA SER A 44 3.87 20.90 -17.34
C SER A 44 3.51 19.44 -17.60
N ARG A 45 4.32 18.48 -17.13
CA ARG A 45 4.07 17.05 -17.34
C ARG A 45 3.18 16.50 -16.24
N ASP A 46 2.39 15.50 -16.56
CA ASP A 46 1.61 14.79 -15.55
C ASP A 46 2.55 13.93 -14.68
N VAL A 47 2.24 13.76 -13.39
CA VAL A 47 3.09 12.98 -12.48
C VAL A 47 3.24 11.53 -12.96
N HIS A 48 2.19 10.99 -13.61
CA HIS A 48 2.19 9.66 -14.18
C HIS A 48 3.12 9.52 -15.40
N GLU A 49 3.40 10.63 -16.10
CA GLU A 49 4.40 10.67 -17.18
C GLU A 49 5.82 10.81 -16.65
N LEU A 50 5.98 11.39 -15.46
CA LEU A 50 7.29 11.57 -14.82
C LEU A 50 7.88 10.25 -14.32
N LEU A 51 7.05 9.39 -13.72
CA LEU A 51 7.49 8.13 -13.10
C LEU A 51 8.30 7.22 -14.04
N PRO A 52 7.89 6.99 -15.31
CA PRO A 52 8.69 6.19 -16.26
C PRO A 52 10.10 6.73 -16.51
N PHE A 53 10.31 8.05 -16.48
CA PHE A 53 11.65 8.63 -16.65
C PHE A 53 12.59 8.30 -15.48
N TYR A 54 12.01 7.97 -14.31
CA TYR A 54 12.73 7.48 -13.15
C TYR A 54 12.70 5.96 -13.04
N GLY A 55 12.35 5.23 -14.09
CA GLY A 55 12.32 3.76 -14.07
C GLY A 55 11.21 3.18 -13.19
N LEU A 56 10.14 3.95 -12.95
CA LEU A 56 9.00 3.54 -12.14
C LEU A 56 7.74 3.45 -13.00
N PRO A 57 6.83 2.50 -12.73
CA PRO A 57 5.58 2.39 -13.47
C PRO A 57 4.62 3.55 -13.17
N LYS A 58 3.86 3.94 -14.19
CA LYS A 58 2.93 5.08 -14.13
C LYS A 58 1.77 4.91 -13.14
N GLY A 59 1.36 3.66 -12.87
CA GLY A 59 0.21 3.32 -12.03
C GLY A 59 0.49 3.17 -10.54
N LEU A 60 1.68 3.57 -10.07
CA LEU A 60 1.99 3.59 -8.62
C LEU A 60 1.14 4.59 -7.83
N ILE A 61 0.66 5.64 -8.50
CA ILE A 61 -0.07 6.74 -7.91
C ILE A 61 -1.48 6.77 -8.52
N PRO A 62 -2.53 7.03 -7.72
CA PRO A 62 -3.89 7.16 -8.24
C PRO A 62 -4.03 8.41 -9.12
N ASN A 63 -5.04 8.40 -9.99
CA ASN A 63 -5.29 9.47 -10.97
C ASN A 63 -5.80 10.80 -10.38
N ASN A 64 -6.17 10.86 -9.10
CA ASN A 64 -6.79 12.03 -8.47
C ASN A 64 -5.77 13.07 -7.97
N VAL A 65 -4.67 13.24 -8.71
CA VAL A 65 -3.58 14.19 -8.40
C VAL A 65 -3.98 15.58 -8.88
N ILE A 66 -3.97 16.56 -7.98
CA ILE A 66 -4.28 17.96 -8.33
C ILE A 66 -3.03 18.81 -8.53
N ALA A 67 -1.94 18.45 -7.86
CA ALA A 67 -0.67 19.14 -7.95
C ALA A 67 0.47 18.26 -7.45
N TYR A 68 1.65 18.46 -7.99
CA TYR A 68 2.88 17.92 -7.44
C TYR A 68 4.01 18.94 -7.50
N ASP A 69 5.00 18.74 -6.64
CA ASP A 69 6.25 19.47 -6.61
C ASP A 69 7.40 18.48 -6.48
N LEU A 70 8.47 18.69 -7.26
CA LEU A 70 9.68 17.88 -7.23
C LEU A 70 10.89 18.80 -7.15
N ALA A 71 11.68 18.64 -6.10
CA ALA A 71 12.91 19.38 -5.90
C ALA A 71 14.08 18.79 -6.68
N ASP A 72 15.08 19.62 -6.93
CA ASP A 72 16.36 19.20 -7.53
C ASP A 72 17.13 18.23 -6.62
N GLU A 73 16.73 17.99 -5.38
CA GLU A 73 17.35 16.99 -4.49
C GLU A 73 16.62 15.64 -4.54
N GLY A 74 15.52 15.57 -5.29
CA GLY A 74 14.66 14.38 -5.42
C GLY A 74 13.50 14.38 -4.43
N ASP A 75 13.45 15.30 -3.48
CA ASP A 75 12.33 15.42 -2.54
C ASP A 75 11.06 15.83 -3.29
N PHE A 76 9.99 15.05 -3.12
CA PHE A 76 8.73 15.28 -3.81
C PHE A 76 7.57 15.45 -2.82
N THR A 77 6.56 16.19 -3.27
CA THR A 77 5.26 16.30 -2.60
C THR A 77 4.17 16.18 -3.64
N ILE A 78 3.24 15.25 -3.42
CA ILE A 78 2.07 15.04 -4.28
C ILE A 78 0.83 15.36 -3.45
N THR A 79 -0.06 16.15 -4.04
CA THR A 79 -1.34 16.52 -3.43
C THR A 79 -2.46 15.91 -4.24
N LEU A 80 -3.25 15.08 -3.58
CA LEU A 80 -4.47 14.52 -4.14
C LEU A 80 -5.65 15.44 -3.85
N GLU A 81 -6.71 15.33 -4.65
CA GLU A 81 -7.96 16.04 -4.39
C GLU A 81 -8.56 15.62 -3.04
N HIS A 82 -8.56 14.30 -2.79
CA HIS A 82 -9.03 13.65 -1.57
C HIS A 82 -8.19 12.39 -1.26
N SER A 83 -8.22 11.97 0.00
CA SER A 83 -7.65 10.70 0.44
C SER A 83 -8.42 9.52 -0.16
N CYS A 84 -7.76 8.38 -0.36
CA CYS A 84 -8.37 7.28 -1.08
C CYS A 84 -7.89 5.88 -0.79
N TYR A 85 -8.67 4.92 -1.26
CA TYR A 85 -8.35 3.50 -1.18
C TYR A 85 -8.28 2.90 -2.58
N VAL A 86 -7.20 2.19 -2.86
CA VAL A 86 -7.00 1.44 -4.11
C VAL A 86 -6.83 -0.03 -3.75
N GLN A 87 -7.52 -0.90 -4.46
CA GLN A 87 -7.42 -2.34 -4.27
C GLN A 87 -6.41 -2.91 -5.28
N PHE A 88 -5.29 -3.42 -4.77
CA PHE A 88 -4.36 -4.30 -5.50
C PHE A 88 -4.51 -5.72 -4.93
N ASP A 89 -3.41 -6.47 -4.79
CA ASP A 89 -3.39 -7.69 -3.98
C ASP A 89 -3.78 -7.39 -2.52
N ASP A 90 -3.43 -6.20 -2.02
CA ASP A 90 -3.86 -5.66 -0.73
C ASP A 90 -4.62 -4.34 -0.90
N LEU A 91 -5.43 -3.99 0.11
CA LEU A 91 -6.08 -2.68 0.16
C LEU A 91 -5.06 -1.61 0.57
N VAL A 92 -4.82 -0.63 -0.30
CA VAL A 92 -3.85 0.44 -0.08
C VAL A 92 -4.58 1.76 0.12
N TYR A 93 -4.27 2.44 1.21
CA TYR A 93 -4.72 3.79 1.54
C TYR A 93 -3.67 4.82 1.12
N TYR A 94 -4.12 5.87 0.45
CA TYR A 94 -3.35 7.05 0.10
C TYR A 94 -3.94 8.27 0.82
N ASP A 95 -3.08 8.97 1.54
CA ASP A 95 -3.43 10.23 2.19
C ASP A 95 -3.48 11.37 1.16
N LYS A 96 -4.17 12.45 1.50
CA LYS A 96 -4.31 13.62 0.64
C LYS A 96 -2.97 14.25 0.27
N LYS A 97 -1.96 14.14 1.13
CA LYS A 97 -0.62 14.67 0.90
C LYS A 97 0.42 13.56 1.06
N ILE A 98 1.08 13.23 -0.04
CA ILE A 98 2.11 12.20 -0.10
C ILE A 98 3.46 12.89 -0.22
N LYS A 99 4.45 12.40 0.50
CA LYS A 99 5.83 12.92 0.45
C LYS A 99 6.81 11.77 0.35
N GLY A 100 8.00 12.06 -0.15
CA GLY A 100 9.14 11.15 -0.11
C GLY A 100 10.30 11.70 -0.91
N LYS A 101 11.26 10.83 -1.20
CA LYS A 101 12.41 11.12 -2.05
C LYS A 101 12.41 10.18 -3.25
N LEU A 102 12.54 10.77 -4.43
CA LEU A 102 12.54 10.11 -5.72
C LEU A 102 13.95 10.07 -6.32
N SER A 103 14.35 8.90 -6.77
CA SER A 103 15.59 8.64 -7.47
C SER A 103 15.36 7.59 -8.55
N PHE A 104 16.35 7.39 -9.43
CA PHE A 104 16.19 6.43 -10.53
C PHE A 104 16.00 5.00 -9.98
N GLY A 105 14.88 4.38 -10.31
CA GLY A 105 14.45 3.06 -9.88
C GLY A 105 14.09 2.97 -8.39
N LEU A 106 13.99 4.07 -7.65
CA LEU A 106 13.79 4.03 -6.20
C LEU A 106 13.01 5.22 -5.67
N VAL A 107 12.00 4.92 -4.86
CA VAL A 107 11.29 5.86 -3.99
C VAL A 107 11.60 5.49 -2.55
N SER A 108 12.02 6.47 -1.74
CA SER A 108 12.30 6.28 -0.31
C SER A 108 11.59 7.31 0.55
N ASP A 109 11.60 7.08 1.86
CA ASP A 109 11.08 7.99 2.88
C ASP A 109 9.62 8.40 2.63
N VAL A 110 8.85 7.44 2.09
CA VAL A 110 7.48 7.66 1.69
C VAL A 110 6.60 7.84 2.94
N VAL A 111 5.83 8.92 2.95
CA VAL A 111 4.85 9.24 3.98
C VAL A 111 3.51 9.50 3.31
N GLY A 112 2.45 8.92 3.88
CA GLY A 112 1.08 9.08 3.40
C GLY A 112 0.55 7.89 2.58
N ILE A 113 1.26 6.76 2.55
CA ILE A 113 0.78 5.53 1.91
C ILE A 113 0.80 4.38 2.93
N GLN A 114 -0.28 3.61 3.02
CA GLN A 114 -0.42 2.48 3.93
C GLN A 114 -1.09 1.30 3.24
N ALA A 115 -0.59 0.08 3.45
CA ALA A 115 -1.23 -1.15 2.98
C ALA A 115 -1.88 -1.91 4.13
N LYS A 116 -3.02 -2.54 3.88
CA LYS A 116 -3.72 -3.37 4.85
C LYS A 116 -3.20 -4.81 4.78
N LYS A 117 -2.54 -5.27 5.85
CA LYS A 117 -2.03 -6.64 6.00
C LYS A 117 -2.59 -7.28 7.27
N LEU A 118 -3.15 -8.49 7.16
CA LEU A 118 -3.62 -9.28 8.33
C LEU A 118 -4.38 -8.43 9.36
N PHE A 119 -5.35 -7.63 8.89
CA PHE A 119 -6.19 -6.70 9.67
C PHE A 119 -5.50 -5.42 10.21
N VAL A 120 -4.21 -5.21 9.98
CA VAL A 120 -3.43 -4.05 10.42
C VAL A 120 -3.04 -3.16 9.23
N TRP A 121 -3.02 -1.85 9.43
CA TRP A 121 -2.47 -0.90 8.46
C TRP A 121 -0.98 -0.73 8.67
N VAL A 122 -0.19 -0.96 7.63
CA VAL A 122 1.28 -0.88 7.69
C VAL A 122 1.76 0.19 6.71
N PRO A 123 2.61 1.14 7.13
CA PRO A 123 3.11 2.19 6.25
C PRO A 123 4.04 1.61 5.19
N ILE A 124 3.88 2.10 3.96
CA ILE A 124 4.82 1.85 2.86
C ILE A 124 5.86 2.96 2.90
N THR A 125 7.12 2.60 3.12
CA THR A 125 8.23 3.54 3.31
C THR A 125 9.09 3.70 2.06
N GLY A 126 8.98 2.81 1.09
CA GLY A 126 9.70 2.93 -0.16
C GLY A 126 9.36 1.85 -1.18
N LEU A 127 9.86 2.03 -2.40
CA LEU A 127 9.68 1.15 -3.53
C LEU A 127 10.96 1.12 -4.35
N LYS A 128 11.41 -0.06 -4.78
CA LYS A 128 12.59 -0.22 -5.63
C LYS A 128 12.25 -1.05 -6.86
N ALA A 129 12.47 -0.51 -8.05
CA ALA A 129 12.40 -1.27 -9.28
C ALA A 129 13.59 -2.24 -9.37
N ASP A 130 13.29 -3.49 -9.67
CA ASP A 130 14.25 -4.57 -9.90
C ASP A 130 14.19 -4.90 -11.40
N GLU A 131 15.10 -4.28 -12.17
CA GLU A 131 15.18 -4.41 -13.63
C GLU A 131 15.50 -5.85 -14.06
N ASP A 132 16.24 -6.60 -13.26
CA ASP A 132 16.65 -7.98 -13.56
C ASP A 132 15.47 -8.96 -13.52
N SER A 133 14.50 -8.69 -12.64
CA SER A 133 13.34 -9.58 -12.42
C SER A 133 12.03 -9.02 -12.94
N GLY A 134 12.00 -7.78 -13.45
CA GLY A 134 10.76 -7.12 -13.89
C GLY A 134 9.76 -6.92 -12.75
N SER A 135 10.25 -6.78 -11.51
CA SER A 135 9.41 -6.67 -10.32
C SER A 135 9.77 -5.44 -9.50
N ILE A 136 8.84 -4.99 -8.65
CA ILE A 136 9.02 -3.87 -7.74
C ILE A 136 9.08 -4.42 -6.32
N GLU A 137 10.15 -4.10 -5.61
CA GLU A 137 10.31 -4.39 -4.20
C GLU A 137 9.74 -3.24 -3.36
N PHE A 138 8.66 -3.48 -2.64
CA PHE A 138 8.03 -2.56 -1.72
C PHE A 138 8.62 -2.75 -0.32
N PHE A 139 9.00 -1.64 0.32
CA PHE A 139 9.41 -1.60 1.71
C PHE A 139 8.19 -1.24 2.58
N VAL A 140 7.79 -2.17 3.44
CA VAL A 140 6.59 -2.09 4.27
C VAL A 140 7.01 -2.25 5.73
N GLY A 141 7.37 -1.15 6.37
CA GLY A 141 8.00 -1.16 7.69
C GLY A 141 9.38 -1.85 7.68
N VAL A 142 9.54 -2.94 8.43
CA VAL A 142 10.78 -3.76 8.46
C VAL A 142 10.77 -4.92 7.46
N LEU A 143 9.69 -5.07 6.69
CA LEU A 143 9.51 -6.15 5.73
C LEU A 143 9.71 -5.61 4.30
N SER A 144 10.22 -6.45 3.39
CA SER A 144 10.22 -6.18 1.96
C SER A 144 9.36 -7.21 1.21
N GLN A 145 8.64 -6.75 0.19
CA GLN A 145 7.79 -7.60 -0.64
C GLN A 145 8.02 -7.30 -2.11
N LYS A 146 8.27 -8.33 -2.93
CA LYS A 146 8.36 -8.19 -4.39
C LYS A 146 6.99 -8.41 -5.02
N LEU A 147 6.57 -7.48 -5.86
CA LEU A 147 5.35 -7.55 -6.67
C LEU A 147 5.71 -7.37 -8.15
N PRO A 148 5.10 -8.11 -9.09
CA PRO A 148 5.40 -7.97 -10.51
C PRO A 148 5.02 -6.56 -11.02
N ALA A 149 5.86 -5.96 -11.86
CA ALA A 149 5.68 -4.58 -12.32
C ALA A 149 4.37 -4.38 -13.12
N ASP A 150 3.91 -5.43 -13.80
CA ASP A 150 2.70 -5.47 -14.63
C ASP A 150 1.44 -5.00 -13.88
N GLN A 151 1.36 -5.24 -12.57
CA GLN A 151 0.23 -4.82 -11.73
C GLN A 151 0.09 -3.29 -11.62
N PHE A 152 1.18 -2.56 -11.87
CA PHE A 152 1.26 -1.10 -11.73
C PHE A 152 1.35 -0.40 -13.09
N GLU A 153 1.23 -1.14 -14.19
CA GLU A 153 1.31 -0.56 -15.53
C GLU A 153 0.08 0.28 -15.85
N ALA A 154 -1.11 -0.10 -15.36
CA ALA A 154 -2.33 0.68 -15.53
C ALA A 154 -2.49 1.69 -14.38
N VAL A 155 -2.86 2.93 -14.70
CA VAL A 155 -3.22 3.92 -13.67
C VAL A 155 -4.59 3.54 -13.12
N PRO A 156 -4.71 3.19 -11.83
CA PRO A 156 -5.99 2.83 -11.25
C PRO A 156 -6.90 4.08 -11.29
N THR A 157 -8.03 3.95 -11.97
CA THR A 157 -9.08 4.97 -11.93
C THR A 157 -9.77 4.85 -10.59
N TRP A 158 -9.83 5.94 -9.83
CA TRP A 158 -10.70 6.03 -8.67
C TRP A 158 -12.09 5.54 -9.05
N SER A 159 -12.59 4.52 -8.36
CA SER A 159 -13.80 3.80 -8.75
C SER A 159 -14.96 4.74 -9.13
N GLU A 160 -15.66 4.38 -10.21
CA GLU A 160 -16.93 4.85 -10.78
C GLU A 160 -18.14 4.84 -9.82
N LEU A 161 -17.90 5.16 -8.54
CA LEU A 161 -18.88 5.22 -7.46
C LEU A 161 -19.17 6.65 -7.00
N GLU A 162 -18.39 7.64 -7.44
CA GLU A 162 -18.60 9.05 -7.13
C GLU A 162 -19.54 9.74 -8.15
N GLU A 163 -19.50 9.34 -9.44
CA GLU A 163 -20.40 9.90 -10.47
C GLU A 163 -21.88 9.57 -10.23
N ARG A 164 -22.21 8.42 -9.61
CA ARG A 164 -23.60 8.04 -9.27
C ARG A 164 -24.21 8.86 -8.14
N MET A 165 -23.41 9.64 -7.43
CA MET A 165 -23.86 10.51 -6.34
C MET A 165 -24.08 11.94 -6.81
N ASN A 166 -23.38 12.41 -7.84
CA ASN A 166 -23.47 13.80 -8.28
C ASN A 166 -24.56 14.08 -9.33
N GLU A 167 -24.98 13.09 -10.15
CA GLU A 167 -26.00 13.32 -11.20
C GLU A 167 -27.46 13.11 -10.75
N ARG A 168 -27.71 12.65 -9.52
CA ARG A 168 -29.09 12.36 -9.03
C ARG A 168 -29.77 13.51 -8.31
N GLU A 169 -29.14 14.67 -8.19
CA GLU A 169 -29.77 15.86 -7.59
C GLU A 169 -30.37 16.83 -8.61
N THR A 170 -29.96 16.77 -9.88
CA THR A 170 -30.52 17.65 -10.92
C THR A 170 -31.30 16.84 -11.95
N ASP A 171 -32.62 16.90 -11.83
CA ASP A 171 -33.60 16.64 -12.90
C ASP A 171 -34.04 15.17 -13.13
N GLY A 172 -35.20 14.78 -12.57
CA GLY A 172 -35.99 13.64 -13.09
C GLY A 172 -36.55 12.61 -12.09
N GLY A 173 -36.15 12.63 -10.81
CA GLY A 173 -36.42 11.52 -9.88
C GLY A 173 -37.86 11.30 -9.40
N ARG A 174 -38.76 12.29 -9.51
CA ARG A 174 -40.05 12.22 -8.78
C ARG A 174 -41.11 11.32 -9.41
N ARG A 175 -41.10 11.10 -10.73
CA ARG A 175 -42.18 10.34 -11.41
C ARG A 175 -41.95 8.82 -11.45
N LYS A 176 -40.71 8.34 -11.62
CA LYS A 176 -40.41 6.89 -11.70
C LYS A 176 -40.38 6.16 -10.35
N SER A 177 -40.33 6.89 -9.23
CA SER A 177 -40.27 6.29 -7.89
C SER A 177 -41.62 5.79 -7.36
N ILE A 178 -42.74 6.34 -7.83
CA ILE A 178 -44.06 6.00 -7.30
C ILE A 178 -44.55 4.68 -7.91
N GLU A 179 -44.32 4.47 -9.21
CA GLU A 179 -44.81 3.30 -9.94
C GLU A 179 -44.06 2.00 -9.58
N ARG A 180 -42.74 2.07 -9.31
CA ARG A 180 -41.97 0.91 -8.83
C ARG A 180 -42.28 0.52 -7.38
N ARG A 181 -42.80 1.45 -6.57
CA ARG A 181 -43.17 1.18 -5.18
C ARG A 181 -44.44 0.33 -5.06
N ALA A 182 -45.36 0.47 -6.01
CA ALA A 182 -46.60 -0.31 -6.03
C ALA A 182 -46.38 -1.78 -6.43
N ILE A 183 -45.39 -2.07 -7.28
CA ILE A 183 -45.16 -3.43 -7.83
C ILE A 183 -44.39 -4.33 -6.84
N LEU A 184 -43.62 -3.77 -5.91
CA LEU A 184 -42.78 -4.55 -4.97
C LEU A 184 -43.46 -4.88 -3.64
N GLN A 185 -44.66 -4.36 -3.39
CA GLN A 185 -45.31 -4.52 -2.08
C GLN A 185 -46.22 -5.76 -1.99
N GLU A 186 -46.43 -6.49 -3.10
CA GLU A 186 -47.23 -7.74 -3.10
C GLU A 186 -46.40 -9.03 -2.96
N GLN A 187 -45.06 -8.99 -2.98
CA GLN A 187 -44.23 -10.21 -2.96
C GLN A 187 -43.11 -10.25 -1.91
N GLY A 188 -43.03 -9.30 -0.98
CA GLY A 188 -41.95 -9.28 0.01
C GLY A 188 -42.38 -9.78 1.39
N GLU A 189 -41.89 -10.95 1.80
CA GLU A 189 -41.85 -11.31 3.23
C GLU A 189 -41.16 -10.17 4.01
N ASP A 190 -41.73 -9.81 5.15
CA ASP A 190 -41.35 -8.64 5.93
C ASP A 190 -39.86 -8.70 6.30
N ILE A 191 -39.08 -7.75 5.78
CA ILE A 191 -37.63 -7.66 5.98
C ILE A 191 -37.28 -7.64 7.47
N ASN A 192 -38.17 -7.10 8.30
CA ASN A 192 -38.00 -7.11 9.75
C ASN A 192 -38.07 -8.52 10.34
N GLU A 193 -38.95 -9.39 9.82
CA GLU A 193 -39.08 -10.78 10.27
C GLU A 193 -37.84 -11.61 9.89
N LEU A 194 -37.31 -11.41 8.69
CA LEU A 194 -36.08 -12.08 8.24
C LEU A 194 -34.86 -11.64 9.07
N ALA A 195 -34.78 -10.35 9.40
CA ALA A 195 -33.70 -9.83 10.25
C ALA A 195 -33.77 -10.41 11.66
N GLU A 196 -34.96 -10.50 12.26
CA GLU A 196 -35.14 -11.08 13.60
C GLU A 196 -34.86 -12.59 13.62
N ALA A 197 -35.29 -13.32 12.59
CA ALA A 197 -35.01 -14.74 12.43
C ALA A 197 -33.50 -15.01 12.33
N PHE A 198 -32.77 -14.19 11.54
CA PHE A 198 -31.32 -14.27 11.44
C PHE A 198 -30.64 -14.01 12.79
N ILE A 199 -31.00 -12.93 13.48
CA ILE A 199 -30.44 -12.58 14.80
C ILE A 199 -30.69 -13.69 15.81
N LYS A 200 -31.90 -14.29 15.82
CA LYS A 200 -32.27 -15.38 16.71
C LYS A 200 -31.45 -16.63 16.44
N ASN A 201 -31.28 -17.01 15.18
CA ASN A 201 -30.53 -18.21 14.81
C ASN A 201 -29.04 -18.04 15.13
N PHE A 202 -28.49 -16.86 14.89
CA PHE A 202 -27.11 -16.52 15.23
C PHE A 202 -26.84 -16.60 16.74
N ARG A 203 -27.75 -16.06 17.57
CA ARG A 203 -27.63 -16.16 19.04
C ARG A 203 -27.68 -17.60 19.55
N ASN A 204 -28.49 -18.47 18.91
CA ASN A 204 -28.55 -19.88 19.26
C ASN A 204 -27.23 -20.61 18.96
N GLN A 205 -26.61 -20.33 17.81
CA GLN A 205 -25.29 -20.88 17.48
C GLN A 205 -24.24 -20.49 18.52
N LEU A 206 -24.19 -19.22 18.91
CA LEU A 206 -23.23 -18.74 19.91
C LEU A 206 -23.45 -19.38 21.29
N ARG A 207 -24.70 -19.67 21.66
CA ARG A 207 -25.01 -20.36 22.92
C ARG A 207 -24.50 -21.80 22.90
N ILE A 208 -24.67 -22.52 21.79
CA ILE A 208 -24.18 -23.89 21.63
C ILE A 208 -22.65 -23.92 21.72
N GLN A 209 -21.95 -23.04 20.99
CA GLN A 209 -20.49 -22.96 21.05
C GLN A 209 -19.97 -22.68 22.47
N ARG A 210 -20.67 -21.83 23.22
CA ARG A 210 -20.33 -21.55 24.62
C ARG A 210 -20.51 -22.78 25.51
N ILE A 211 -21.61 -23.52 25.35
CA ILE A 211 -21.87 -24.75 26.11
C ILE A 211 -20.82 -25.81 25.79
N GLU A 212 -20.53 -26.06 24.52
CA GLU A 212 -19.51 -27.04 24.11
C GLU A 212 -18.10 -26.67 24.56
N SER A 213 -17.77 -25.38 24.62
CA SER A 213 -16.48 -24.91 25.16
C SER A 213 -16.39 -25.17 26.66
N PHE A 214 -17.50 -25.04 27.38
CA PHE A 214 -17.58 -25.29 28.81
C PHE A 214 -17.55 -26.80 29.13
N GLU A 215 -18.25 -27.62 28.36
CA GLU A 215 -18.23 -29.08 28.50
C GLU A 215 -16.83 -29.64 28.23
N ARG A 216 -16.15 -29.15 27.18
CA ARG A 216 -14.73 -29.49 26.94
C ARG A 216 -13.82 -29.09 28.10
N TYR A 217 -14.07 -27.95 28.72
CA TYR A 217 -13.31 -27.51 29.89
C TYR A 217 -13.54 -28.44 31.09
N GLN A 218 -14.78 -28.85 31.36
CA GLN A 218 -15.09 -29.79 32.43
C GLN A 218 -14.47 -31.18 32.19
N ASP A 219 -14.49 -31.68 30.95
CA ASP A 219 -13.84 -32.95 30.58
C ASP A 219 -12.30 -32.90 30.76
N MET A 220 -11.66 -31.77 30.45
CA MET A 220 -10.24 -31.58 30.76
C MET A 220 -9.94 -31.65 32.26
N LEU A 221 -10.77 -31.01 33.09
CA LEU A 221 -10.61 -31.05 34.54
C LEU A 221 -10.80 -32.47 35.10
N ALA A 222 -11.81 -33.20 34.62
CA ALA A 222 -12.12 -34.55 35.06
C ALA A 222 -11.04 -35.59 34.70
N ARG A 223 -10.24 -35.35 33.65
CA ARG A 223 -9.09 -36.20 33.27
C ARG A 223 -7.81 -35.91 34.04
N SER A 224 -7.76 -34.79 34.76
CA SER A 224 -6.59 -34.36 35.55
C SER A 224 -6.66 -34.79 37.02
N THR A 225 -7.73 -35.49 37.42
CA THR A 225 -7.96 -36.06 38.76
C THR A 225 -8.06 -37.58 38.68
#